data_AF-A0A2S8S6Y7-F1
#
_entry.id   AF-A0A2S8S6Y7-F1
#
_cell.length_a   1.000
_cell.length_b   1.000
_cell.length_c   1.000
_cell.angle_alpha   90.00
_cell.angle_beta   90.00
_cell.angle_gamma   90.00
#
_symmetry.space_group_name_H-M   'P 1'
#
loop_
_entity.id
_entity.type
_entity.pdbx_description
1 polymer ?
#
loop_
_entity_poly.entity_id
_entity_poly.type
_entity_poly.pdbx_seq_one_letter_code
_entity_poly.pdbx_strand_id
1 'polypeptide(L)'
;MTDQPVFLSEEETLAAVTRLDHALLARFVRAEVIRPADTGGRVVYRQVDIARIELLCDLCDDFDMNDDALGIVMGLVDQLHGTRGDLRALMRALAAEEEDVRSRIMGRLDR
;
A
#
# COMPACT_ATOMS: atom_id res chain seq x y z
N MET A 1 14.42 -16.43 1.22
CA MET A 1 14.02 -16.37 2.64
C MET A 1 12.53 -16.08 2.61
N THR A 2 11.71 -17.07 2.97
CA THR A 2 10.27 -17.10 2.72
C THR A 2 9.60 -15.93 3.45
N ASP A 3 9.13 -14.92 2.72
CA ASP A 3 8.29 -13.86 3.25
C ASP A 3 6.91 -14.47 3.47
N GLN A 4 6.76 -15.20 4.58
CA GLN A 4 5.47 -15.75 4.97
C GLN A 4 4.62 -14.55 5.39
N PRO A 5 3.49 -14.29 4.72
CA PRO A 5 2.70 -13.10 5.00
C PRO A 5 2.30 -13.11 6.48
N VAL A 6 2.82 -12.14 7.23
CA VAL A 6 2.46 -11.95 8.62
C VAL A 6 1.04 -11.41 8.65
N PHE A 7 0.13 -12.22 9.17
CA PHE A 7 -1.27 -11.88 9.34
C PHE A 7 -1.52 -11.43 10.77
N LEU A 8 -2.27 -10.35 10.91
CA LEU A 8 -2.76 -9.80 12.16
C LEU A 8 -4.25 -10.07 12.29
N SER A 9 -4.71 -10.44 13.47
CA SER A 9 -6.12 -10.42 13.83
C SER A 9 -6.68 -9.00 13.87
N GLU A 10 -7.99 -8.87 13.99
CA GLU A 10 -8.65 -7.57 14.15
C GLU A 10 -8.13 -6.82 15.39
N GLU A 11 -8.04 -7.51 16.54
CA GLU A 11 -7.52 -6.94 17.80
C GLU A 11 -6.07 -6.46 17.66
N GLU A 12 -5.21 -7.24 17.01
CA GLU A 12 -3.82 -6.85 16.76
C GLU A 12 -3.72 -5.65 15.80
N THR A 13 -4.63 -5.57 14.83
CA THR A 13 -4.71 -4.45 13.88
C THR A 13 -5.12 -3.16 14.58
N LEU A 14 -6.13 -3.24 15.46
CA LEU A 14 -6.58 -2.12 16.29
C LEU A 14 -5.50 -1.68 17.29
N ALA A 15 -4.78 -2.63 17.88
CA ALA A 15 -3.66 -2.32 18.77
C ALA A 15 -2.47 -1.70 18.03
N ALA A 16 -2.24 -2.08 16.77
CA ALA A 16 -1.14 -1.54 15.95
C ALA A 16 -1.40 -0.10 15.48
N VAL A 17 -2.66 0.29 15.29
CA VAL A 17 -3.02 1.62 14.78
C VAL A 17 -3.83 2.37 15.83
N THR A 18 -3.18 3.26 16.59
CA THR A 18 -3.77 3.94 17.77
C THR A 18 -5.06 4.73 17.48
N ARG A 19 -5.23 5.23 16.25
CA ARG A 19 -6.40 6.01 15.82
C ARG A 19 -7.53 5.16 15.24
N LEU A 20 -7.30 3.86 15.08
CA LEU A 20 -8.26 2.95 14.50
C LEU A 20 -9.19 2.41 15.59
N ASP A 21 -10.49 2.50 15.36
CA ASP A 21 -11.50 1.78 16.11
C ASP A 21 -12.24 0.78 15.21
N HIS A 22 -13.09 -0.06 15.82
CA HIS A 22 -13.87 -1.05 15.06
C HIS A 22 -14.79 -0.41 14.01
N ALA A 23 -15.35 0.78 14.28
CA ALA A 23 -16.28 1.43 13.38
C ALA A 23 -15.56 1.93 12.12
N LEU A 24 -14.38 2.52 12.29
CA LEU A 24 -13.52 3.01 11.24
C LEU A 24 -12.92 1.86 10.42
N LEU A 25 -12.47 0.79 11.08
CA LEU A 25 -12.03 -0.42 10.38
C LEU A 25 -13.15 -1.04 9.55
N ALA A 26 -14.34 -1.19 10.13
CA ALA A 26 -15.51 -1.71 9.41
C ALA A 26 -15.90 -0.80 8.24
N ARG A 27 -15.73 0.53 8.37
CA ARG A 27 -15.92 1.49 7.29
C ARG A 27 -14.92 1.27 6.16
N PHE A 28 -13.63 1.11 6.46
CA PHE A 28 -12.60 0.83 5.46
C PHE A 28 -12.83 -0.49 4.72
N VAL A 29 -13.33 -1.51 5.42
CA VAL A 29 -13.71 -2.78 4.79
C VAL A 29 -14.93 -2.61 3.88
N ARG A 30 -15.97 -1.88 4.31
CA ARG A 30 -17.15 -1.60 3.48
C ARG A 30 -16.83 -0.78 2.23
N ALA A 31 -15.91 0.17 2.34
CA ALA A 31 -15.43 0.98 1.22
C ALA A 31 -14.47 0.23 0.28
N GLU A 32 -14.20 -1.06 0.55
CA GLU A 32 -13.28 -1.94 -0.19
C GLU A 32 -11.82 -1.43 -0.31
N VAL A 33 -11.45 -0.41 0.49
CA VAL A 33 -10.08 0.12 0.55
C VAL A 33 -9.16 -0.77 1.39
N ILE A 34 -9.73 -1.55 2.31
CA ILE A 34 -9.06 -2.64 3.01
C ILE A 34 -9.82 -3.93 2.73
N ARG A 35 -9.11 -4.97 2.30
CA ARG A 35 -9.68 -6.29 2.05
C ARG A 35 -9.00 -7.29 2.96
N PRO A 36 -9.65 -7.70 4.07
CA PRO A 36 -9.09 -8.73 4.92
C PRO A 36 -8.99 -10.06 4.15
N ALA A 37 -8.02 -10.87 4.53
CA ALA A 37 -7.95 -12.26 4.11
C ALA A 37 -8.75 -13.13 5.08
N ASP A 38 -9.22 -14.28 4.59
CA ASP A 38 -9.75 -15.34 5.44
C ASP A 38 -8.68 -16.40 5.63
N THR A 39 -8.32 -16.67 6.89
CA THR A 39 -7.44 -17.79 7.24
C THR A 39 -8.16 -18.71 8.22
N GLY A 40 -8.70 -19.81 7.71
CA GLY A 40 -9.35 -20.84 8.52
C GLY A 40 -10.62 -20.36 9.22
N GLY A 41 -11.42 -19.50 8.57
CA GLY A 41 -12.65 -18.93 9.10
C GLY A 41 -12.42 -17.72 10.00
N ARG A 42 -11.20 -17.14 10.00
CA ARG A 42 -10.87 -15.92 10.74
C ARG A 42 -10.50 -14.82 9.76
N VAL A 43 -11.13 -13.66 9.96
CA VAL A 43 -10.76 -12.41 9.31
C VAL A 43 -9.38 -11.99 9.83
N VAL A 44 -8.43 -11.83 8.92
CA VAL A 44 -7.07 -11.39 9.22
C VAL A 44 -6.62 -10.32 8.23
N TYR A 45 -5.73 -9.45 8.68
CA TYR A 45 -5.17 -8.34 7.92
C TYR A 45 -3.69 -8.61 7.68
N ARG A 46 -3.17 -8.27 6.50
CA ARG A 46 -1.73 -8.45 6.24
C ARG A 46 -0.98 -7.31 6.92
N GLN A 47 0.27 -7.55 7.28
CA GLN A 47 1.13 -6.50 7.81
C GLN A 47 1.26 -5.30 6.86
N VAL A 48 1.22 -5.53 5.54
CA VAL A 48 1.20 -4.45 4.54
C VAL A 48 -0.08 -3.60 4.59
N ASP A 49 -1.17 -4.13 5.11
CA ASP A 49 -2.43 -3.40 5.28
C ASP A 49 -2.33 -2.39 6.45
N ILE A 50 -1.41 -2.55 7.41
CA ILE A 50 -1.25 -1.62 8.55
C ILE A 50 -0.84 -0.22 8.08
N ALA A 51 0.21 -0.12 7.25
CA ALA A 51 0.66 1.16 6.71
C ALA A 51 -0.44 1.83 5.84
N ARG A 52 -1.26 1.01 5.17
CA ARG A 52 -2.42 1.52 4.42
C ARG A 52 -3.50 2.05 5.37
N ILE A 53 -3.80 1.36 6.46
CA ILE A 53 -4.78 1.79 7.46
C ILE A 53 -4.33 3.09 8.14
N GLU A 54 -3.04 3.23 8.46
CA GLU A 54 -2.50 4.48 9.01
C GLU A 54 -2.75 5.68 8.07
N LEU A 55 -2.46 5.51 6.78
CA LEU A 55 -2.72 6.54 5.77
C LEU A 55 -4.21 6.86 5.64
N LEU A 56 -5.07 5.84 5.69
CA LEU A 56 -6.52 6.04 5.64
C LEU A 56 -7.02 6.85 6.86
N CYS A 57 -6.45 6.62 8.04
CA CYS A 57 -6.75 7.43 9.23
C CYS A 57 -6.31 8.89 9.03
N ASP A 58 -5.09 9.14 8.52
CA ASP A 58 -4.62 10.51 8.20
C ASP A 58 -5.59 11.22 7.24
N LEU A 59 -6.01 10.53 6.18
CA LEU A 59 -6.92 11.09 5.18
C LEU A 59 -8.33 11.38 5.76
N CYS A 60 -8.81 10.55 6.69
CA CYS A 60 -10.11 10.77 7.33
C CYS A 60 -10.08 11.95 8.30
N ASP A 61 -9.01 12.06 9.10
CA ASP A 61 -8.85 13.12 10.10
C ASP A 61 -8.72 14.51 9.43
N ASP A 62 -7.96 14.59 8.34
CA ASP A 62 -7.60 15.87 7.73
C ASP A 62 -8.60 16.37 6.66
N PHE A 63 -9.37 15.47 6.03
CA PHE A 63 -10.11 15.81 4.79
C PHE A 63 -11.61 15.47 4.77
N ASP A 64 -12.20 15.00 5.88
CA ASP A 64 -13.64 14.65 5.99
C ASP A 64 -14.18 13.87 4.78
N MET A 65 -13.38 12.90 4.32
CA MET A 65 -13.67 12.15 3.09
C MET A 65 -14.81 11.17 3.33
N ASN A 66 -15.70 11.02 2.35
CA ASN A 66 -16.67 9.92 2.33
C ASN A 66 -16.03 8.64 1.76
N ASP A 67 -16.80 7.53 1.79
CA ASP A 67 -16.30 6.21 1.38
C ASP A 67 -15.90 6.17 -0.11
N ASP A 68 -16.64 6.85 -1.00
CA ASP A 68 -16.31 6.92 -2.43
C ASP A 68 -15.00 7.69 -2.69
N ALA A 69 -14.83 8.83 -2.02
CA ALA A 69 -13.63 9.64 -2.15
C ALA A 69 -12.39 8.89 -1.62
N LEU A 70 -12.56 8.14 -0.53
CA LEU A 70 -11.52 7.28 0.03
C LEU A 70 -11.07 6.22 -0.98
N GLY A 71 -12.02 5.56 -1.65
CA GLY A 71 -11.76 4.60 -2.73
C GLY A 71 -10.96 5.21 -3.88
N ILE A 72 -11.35 6.40 -4.34
CA ILE A 72 -10.65 7.10 -5.42
C ILE A 72 -9.21 7.45 -5.02
N VAL A 73 -9.01 8.06 -3.85
CA VAL A 73 -7.67 8.46 -3.40
C VAL A 73 -6.78 7.24 -3.20
N MET A 74 -7.30 6.14 -2.65
CA MET A 74 -6.54 4.91 -2.53
C MET A 74 -6.16 4.32 -3.89
N GLY A 75 -7.04 4.38 -4.88
CA GLY A 75 -6.71 4.00 -6.25
C GLY A 75 -5.56 4.83 -6.84
N LEU A 76 -5.54 6.14 -6.59
CA LEU A 76 -4.46 7.03 -7.01
C LEU A 76 -3.14 6.74 -6.28
N VAL A 77 -3.20 6.49 -4.98
CA VAL A 77 -2.04 6.10 -4.16
C VAL A 77 -1.46 4.78 -4.66
N ASP A 78 -2.31 3.78 -4.89
CA ASP A 78 -1.90 2.48 -5.42
C ASP A 78 -1.28 2.63 -6.84
N GLN A 79 -1.86 3.47 -7.71
CA GLN A 79 -1.31 3.75 -9.04
C GLN A 79 0.08 4.43 -8.96
N LEU A 80 0.25 5.37 -8.03
CA LEU A 80 1.54 6.03 -7.80
C LEU A 80 2.58 5.03 -7.28
N HIS A 81 2.20 4.16 -6.34
CA HIS A 81 3.08 3.10 -5.85
C HIS A 81 3.48 2.11 -6.95
N GLY A 82 2.53 1.71 -7.80
CA GLY A 82 2.80 0.88 -8.98
C GLY A 82 3.82 1.52 -9.90
N THR A 83 3.58 2.78 -10.28
CA THR A 83 4.49 3.56 -11.15
C THR A 83 5.90 3.69 -10.54
N ARG A 84 6.00 3.98 -9.24
CA ARG A 84 7.29 4.05 -8.54
C ARG A 84 7.97 2.67 -8.47
N GLY A 85 7.20 1.60 -8.37
CA GLY A 85 7.68 0.22 -8.43
C GLY A 85 8.29 -0.10 -9.80
N ASP A 86 7.57 0.21 -10.87
CA ASP A 86 8.03 0.00 -12.25
C ASP A 86 9.31 0.79 -12.54
N LEU A 87 9.37 2.05 -12.11
CA LEU A 87 10.59 2.85 -12.25
C LEU A 87 11.77 2.24 -11.48
N ARG A 88 11.56 1.77 -10.24
CA ARG A 88 12.60 1.08 -9.48
C ARG A 88 13.04 -0.23 -10.14
N ALA A 89 12.11 -0.98 -10.73
CA ALA A 89 12.42 -2.20 -11.47
C ALA A 89 13.27 -1.89 -12.71
N LEU A 90 12.87 -0.87 -13.48
CA LEU A 90 13.62 -0.38 -14.63
C LEU A 90 15.04 0.08 -14.23
N MET A 91 15.16 0.86 -13.16
CA MET A 91 16.46 1.32 -12.65
C MET A 91 17.35 0.15 -12.20
N ARG A 92 16.78 -0.90 -11.59
CA ARG A 92 17.53 -2.11 -11.23
C ARG A 92 18.00 -2.88 -12.47
N ALA A 93 17.16 -3.00 -13.50
CA ALA A 93 17.54 -3.63 -14.75
C ALA A 93 18.70 -2.86 -15.42
N LEU A 94 18.58 -1.54 -15.53
CA LEU A 94 19.64 -0.65 -16.04
C LEU A 94 20.95 -0.75 -15.27
N ALA A 95 20.88 -0.92 -13.94
CA ALA A 95 22.07 -1.08 -13.11
C ALA A 95 22.78 -2.43 -13.34
N ALA A 96 22.06 -3.45 -13.80
CA ALA A 96 22.60 -4.77 -14.11
C ALA A 96 23.24 -4.87 -15.52
N GLU A 97 22.99 -3.89 -16.38
CA GLU A 97 23.59 -3.80 -17.72
C GLU A 97 25.07 -3.39 -17.68
N GLU A 98 25.76 -3.66 -18.77
CA GLU A 98 27.14 -3.22 -19.01
C GLU A 98 27.26 -1.68 -19.02
N GLU A 99 28.44 -1.19 -18.64
CA GLU A 99 28.70 0.25 -18.44
C GLU A 99 28.47 1.09 -19.72
N ASP A 100 28.75 0.51 -20.89
CA ASP A 100 28.58 1.14 -22.19
C ASP A 100 27.08 1.32 -22.55
N VAL A 101 26.26 0.31 -22.27
CA VAL A 101 24.81 0.34 -22.44
C VAL A 101 24.20 1.37 -21.48
N ARG A 102 24.63 1.37 -20.21
CA ARG A 102 24.15 2.34 -19.21
C ARG A 102 24.49 3.77 -19.59
N SER A 103 25.73 4.03 -20.01
CA SER A 103 26.20 5.35 -20.46
C SER A 103 25.41 5.85 -21.68
N ARG A 104 25.13 4.98 -22.65
CA ARG A 104 24.31 5.32 -23.83
C ARG A 104 22.88 5.69 -23.47
N ILE A 105 22.28 5.01 -22.49
CA ILE A 105 20.91 5.28 -22.05
C ILE A 105 20.85 6.57 -21.23
N MET A 106 21.79 6.79 -20.31
CA MET A 106 21.89 8.03 -19.53
C MET A 106 22.03 9.27 -20.43
N GLY A 107 22.88 9.22 -21.46
CA GLY A 107 23.03 10.32 -22.42
C GLY A 107 21.79 10.62 -23.29
N ARG A 108 20.74 9.78 -23.24
CA ARG A 108 19.45 10.02 -23.91
C ARG A 108 18.35 10.49 -22.96
N LEU A 109 18.56 10.35 -21.65
CA LEU A 109 17.60 10.71 -20.61
C LEU A 109 17.73 12.16 -20.15
N ASP A 110 18.83 12.85 -20.49
CA ASP A 110 19.00 14.26 -20.20
C ASP A 110 17.86 15.08 -20.84
N ARG A 111 17.03 15.68 -19.97
CA ARG A 111 15.98 16.65 -20.31
C ARG A 111 16.38 18.03 -19.82
#